data_AF-A0A930W0Q5-F1
#
_entry.id   AF-A0A930W0Q5-F1
#
_cell.length_a   1.000
_cell.length_b   1.000
_cell.length_c   1.000
_cell.angle_alpha   90.00
_cell.angle_beta   90.00
_cell.angle_gamma   90.00
#
_symmetry.space_group_name_H-M   'P 1'
#
loop_
_entity.id
_entity.type
_entity.pdbx_description
1 polymer ?
#
loop_
_entity_poly.entity_id
_entity_poly.type
_entity_poly.pdbx_seq_one_letter_code
_entity_poly.pdbx_strand_id
1 'polypeptide(L)'
;NFDVPLDPEDYVHRIGRTGRAGATGQAYTFMGPDEVTPLREIEYFTKALIPAWDLPGFGYETGRIILQASRSTSKTTRSMFSGSRARGRNFGFGGRYGRHT
;
A
#
# COMPACT_ATOMS: atom_id res chain seq x y z
N ASN A 1 -4.25 0.90 -20.88
CA ASN A 1 -2.86 1.20 -20.50
C ASN A 1 -2.03 -0.04 -20.76
N PHE A 2 -0.98 0.10 -21.58
CA PHE A 2 -0.08 -1.02 -21.87
C PHE A 2 0.85 -1.33 -20.70
N ASP A 3 1.24 -0.31 -19.94
CA ASP A 3 2.04 -0.42 -18.73
C ASP A 3 1.36 0.35 -17.59
N VAL A 4 1.75 0.08 -16.35
CA VAL A 4 1.20 0.77 -15.18
C VAL A 4 1.84 2.15 -15.04
N PRO A 5 1.07 3.25 -15.01
CA PRO A 5 1.62 4.57 -14.75
C PRO A 5 2.31 4.64 -13.39
N LEU A 6 3.51 5.21 -13.34
CA LEU A 6 4.24 5.43 -12.08
C LEU A 6 3.57 6.48 -11.19
N ASP A 7 2.91 7.45 -11.81
CA ASP A 7 2.22 8.55 -11.15
C ASP A 7 0.70 8.25 -11.12
N PRO A 8 0.07 8.22 -9.93
CA PRO A 8 -1.36 7.94 -9.81
C PRO A 8 -2.26 9.03 -10.40
N GLU A 9 -1.82 10.29 -10.44
CA GLU A 9 -2.52 11.38 -11.12
C GLU A 9 -2.57 11.12 -12.65
N ASP A 10 -1.48 10.64 -13.25
CA ASP A 10 -1.46 10.27 -14.67
C ASP A 10 -2.45 9.14 -14.96
N TYR A 11 -2.55 8.14 -14.07
CA TYR A 11 -3.54 7.08 -14.22
C TYR A 11 -4.98 7.64 -14.29
N VAL A 12 -5.34 8.57 -13.41
CA VAL A 12 -6.67 9.21 -13.41
C VAL A 12 -6.91 9.98 -14.70
N HIS A 13 -5.94 10.74 -15.18
CA HIS A 13 -6.06 11.48 -16.45
C HIS A 13 -6.25 10.55 -17.66
N ARG A 14 -5.60 9.38 -17.66
CA ARG A 14 -5.75 8.37 -18.73
C ARG A 14 -7.13 7.76 -18.74
N ILE A 15 -7.61 7.27 -17.59
CA ILE A 15 -8.94 6.65 -17.52
C ILE A 15 -10.07 7.69 -17.71
N GLY A 16 -9.83 8.95 -17.36
CA GLY A 16 -10.77 10.06 -17.58
C GLY A 16 -11.02 10.40 -19.06
N ARG A 17 -10.39 9.69 -20.01
CA ARG A 17 -10.70 9.82 -21.45
C ARG A 17 -11.92 8.99 -21.89
N THR A 18 -12.35 8.01 -21.12
CA THR A 18 -13.56 7.21 -21.40
C THR A 18 -14.75 7.64 -20.52
N GLY A 19 -15.96 7.13 -20.80
CA GLY A 19 -17.14 7.29 -19.92
C GLY A 19 -17.62 8.73 -19.68
N ARG A 20 -17.61 9.59 -20.71
CA ARG A 20 -18.05 11.00 -20.61
C ARG A 20 -19.58 11.13 -20.76
N ALA A 21 -20.13 12.25 -20.32
CA ALA A 21 -21.56 12.59 -20.44
C ALA A 21 -22.52 11.52 -19.89
N GLY A 22 -22.14 10.87 -18.79
CA GLY A 22 -22.95 9.83 -18.14
C GLY A 22 -22.93 8.47 -18.84
N ALA A 23 -22.16 8.32 -19.92
CA ALA A 23 -21.96 7.03 -20.58
C ALA A 23 -21.01 6.13 -19.77
N THR A 24 -21.19 4.82 -19.89
CA THR A 24 -20.27 3.84 -19.31
C THR A 24 -18.96 3.80 -20.10
N GLY A 25 -17.82 3.84 -19.41
CA GLY A 25 -16.49 3.69 -20.00
C GLY A 25 -15.75 2.50 -19.38
N GLN A 26 -14.88 1.85 -20.17
CA GLN A 26 -14.02 0.77 -19.70
C GLN A 26 -12.56 1.15 -19.93
N ALA A 27 -11.72 0.83 -18.96
CA ALA A 27 -10.28 1.01 -19.03
C ALA A 27 -9.60 -0.23 -18.48
N TYR A 28 -8.67 -0.78 -19.28
CA TYR A 28 -7.86 -1.94 -18.92
C TYR A 28 -6.42 -1.51 -18.77
N THR A 29 -5.72 -2.09 -17.79
CA THR A 29 -4.30 -1.85 -17.55
C THR A 29 -3.61 -3.20 -17.48
N PHE A 30 -2.63 -3.41 -18.35
CA PHE A 30 -1.75 -4.56 -18.25
C PHE A 30 -0.65 -4.25 -17.23
N MET A 31 -0.16 -5.31 -16.60
CA MET A 31 0.82 -5.18 -15.52
C MET A 31 1.81 -6.34 -15.57
N GLY A 32 3.09 -6.00 -15.47
CA GLY A 32 4.19 -6.91 -15.16
C GLY A 32 4.40 -7.16 -13.65
N PRO A 33 5.17 -8.19 -13.27
CA PRO A 33 5.40 -8.53 -11.86
C PRO A 33 6.14 -7.42 -11.07
N ASP A 34 6.93 -6.59 -11.74
CA ASP A 34 7.68 -5.48 -11.16
C ASP A 34 6.83 -4.23 -10.91
N GLU A 35 5.65 -4.13 -11.52
CA GLU A 35 4.77 -2.95 -11.46
C GLU A 35 3.72 -3.00 -10.34
N VAL A 36 3.88 -3.92 -9.38
CA VAL A 36 2.95 -4.05 -8.25
C VAL A 36 2.96 -2.81 -7.36
N THR A 37 4.14 -2.21 -7.13
CA THR A 37 4.29 -1.02 -6.30
C THR A 37 3.51 0.18 -6.86
N PRO A 38 3.72 0.62 -8.12
CA PRO A 38 2.97 1.74 -8.68
C PRO A 38 1.45 1.46 -8.73
N LEU A 39 1.03 0.20 -8.98
CA LEU A 39 -0.39 -0.14 -8.87
C LEU A 39 -0.93 0.15 -7.48
N ARG A 40 -0.20 -0.21 -6.41
CA ARG A 40 -0.66 0.07 -5.04
C ARG A 40 -0.81 1.56 -4.78
N GLU A 41 0.07 2.39 -5.34
CA GLU A 41 -0.03 3.84 -5.22
C GLU A 41 -1.30 4.38 -5.88
N ILE A 42 -1.65 3.87 -7.05
CA ILE A 42 -2.91 4.17 -7.74
C ILE A 42 -4.11 3.78 -6.87
N GLU A 43 -4.12 2.59 -6.28
CA GLU A 43 -5.23 2.15 -5.41
C GLU A 43 -5.33 2.99 -4.13
N TYR A 44 -4.19 3.38 -3.56
CA TYR A 44 -4.16 4.25 -2.39
C TYR A 44 -4.64 5.67 -2.71
N PHE A 45 -4.38 6.16 -3.92
CA PHE A 45 -4.81 7.48 -4.36
C PHE A 45 -6.30 7.51 -4.68
N THR A 46 -6.75 6.56 -5.50
CA THR A 46 -8.16 6.44 -5.93
C THR A 46 -9.09 5.94 -4.83
N LYS A 47 -8.52 5.38 -3.74
CA LYS A 47 -9.24 4.72 -2.64
C LYS A 47 -10.10 3.53 -3.10
N ALA A 48 -9.84 3.03 -4.31
CA ALA A 48 -10.58 1.94 -4.93
C ALA A 48 -9.63 0.81 -5.30
N LEU A 49 -10.10 -0.42 -5.17
CA LEU A 49 -9.37 -1.59 -5.63
C LEU A 49 -9.58 -1.76 -7.13
N ILE A 50 -8.49 -2.02 -7.84
CA ILE A 50 -8.54 -2.41 -9.24
C ILE A 50 -8.67 -3.94 -9.27
N PRO A 51 -9.76 -4.49 -9.81
CA PRO A 51 -9.93 -5.93 -9.90
C PRO A 51 -8.88 -6.51 -10.85
N ALA A 52 -8.22 -7.57 -10.41
CA ALA A 52 -7.31 -8.34 -11.25
C ALA A 52 -8.12 -9.40 -12.00
N TRP A 53 -7.85 -9.56 -13.30
CA TRP A 53 -8.51 -10.57 -14.12
C TRP A 53 -7.49 -11.31 -14.96
N ASP A 54 -7.51 -12.64 -14.85
CA ASP A 54 -6.69 -13.50 -15.69
C ASP A 54 -7.43 -13.84 -16.99
N LEU A 55 -6.69 -13.81 -18.09
CA LEU A 55 -7.22 -14.16 -19.39
C LEU A 55 -7.36 -15.69 -19.51
N PRO A 56 -8.56 -16.23 -19.79
CA PRO A 56 -8.74 -17.66 -19.99
C PRO A 56 -7.87 -18.18 -21.15
N GLY A 57 -7.18 -19.30 -20.93
CA GLY A 57 -6.34 -19.93 -21.96
C GLY A 57 -4.95 -19.31 -22.14
N PHE A 58 -4.58 -18.29 -21.38
CA PHE A 58 -3.22 -17.76 -21.38
C PHE A 58 -2.33 -18.57 -20.41
N GLY A 59 -1.17 -19.00 -20.90
CA GLY A 59 -0.18 -19.76 -20.13
C GLY A 59 0.63 -18.84 -19.22
N TYR A 60 0.14 -18.60 -18.01
CA TYR A 60 0.85 -17.81 -17.02
C TYR A 60 1.91 -18.65 -16.28
N GLU A 61 3.03 -18.01 -15.91
CA GLU A 61 4.05 -18.66 -15.10
C GLU A 61 3.54 -18.94 -13.67
N THR A 62 3.85 -20.14 -13.15
CA THR A 62 3.41 -20.61 -11.82
C THR A 62 3.84 -19.70 -10.67
N GLY A 63 4.97 -18.99 -10.81
CA GLY A 63 5.54 -18.11 -9.78
C GLY A 63 5.07 -16.66 -9.83
N ARG A 64 4.07 -16.33 -10.66
CA ARG A 64 3.63 -14.93 -10.81
C ARG A 64 3.00 -14.36 -9.54
N ILE A 65 2.99 -13.04 -9.46
CA ILE A 65 2.35 -12.33 -8.35
C ILE A 65 0.84 -12.30 -8.57
N ILE A 66 0.09 -12.92 -7.66
CA ILE A 66 -1.37 -12.88 -7.64
C ILE A 66 -1.81 -11.85 -6.60
N LEU A 67 -2.54 -10.83 -7.04
CA LEU A 67 -3.06 -9.79 -6.16
C LEU A 67 -4.25 -10.34 -5.37
N GLN A 68 -4.20 -10.23 -4.05
CA GLN A 68 -5.32 -10.59 -3.18
C GLN A 68 -6.50 -9.64 -3.41
N ALA A 69 -7.70 -10.20 -3.61
CA ALA A 69 -8.93 -9.42 -3.81
C ALA A 69 -9.33 -8.59 -2.57
N SER A 70 -8.97 -9.05 -1.37
CA SER A 70 -9.30 -8.41 -0.08
C SER A 70 -8.21 -7.45 0.42
N ARG A 71 -7.39 -6.91 -0.48
CA ARG A 71 -6.30 -5.99 -0.11
C ARG A 71 -6.83 -4.63 0.36
N SER A 72 -6.11 -3.95 1.26
CA SER A 72 -6.49 -2.63 1.76
C SER A 72 -6.09 -1.51 0.79
N THR A 73 -6.96 -0.51 0.61
CA THR A 73 -6.68 0.76 -0.10
C THR A 73 -6.13 1.85 0.83
N SER A 74 -5.84 1.51 2.09
CA SER A 74 -5.23 2.42 3.05
C SER A 74 -3.77 2.05 3.29
N LYS A 75 -2.86 3.03 3.16
CA LYS A 75 -1.47 2.88 3.57
C LYS A 75 -1.45 2.62 5.07
N THR A 76 -0.93 1.48 5.50
CA THR A 76 -0.67 1.23 6.92
C THR A 76 0.42 2.18 7.39
N THR A 77 0.04 3.27 8.03
CA THR A 77 0.97 4.14 8.74
C THR A 77 1.54 3.33 9.90
N ARG A 78 2.73 2.75 9.73
CA ARG A 78 3.42 2.13 10.86
C ARG A 78 3.67 3.25 11.87
N SER A 79 2.93 3.24 12.97
CA SER A 79 3.19 4.12 14.10
C SER A 79 4.59 3.79 14.61
N MET A 80 5.57 4.61 14.23
CA MET A 80 6.92 4.54 14.78
C MET A 80 6.98 5.04 16.23
N PHE A 81 5.83 5.19 16.90
CA PHE A 81 5.72 5.74 18.25
C PHE A 81 5.10 4.78 19.28
N SER A 82 4.82 3.51 18.91
CA SER A 82 4.33 2.50 19.87
C SER A 82 5.48 1.73 20.52
N GLY A 83 6.34 2.41 21.28
CA GLY A 83 7.55 1.78 21.82
C GLY A 83 8.32 2.54 22.90
N SER A 84 7.66 3.30 23.79
CA SER A 84 8.36 3.88 24.96
C SER A 84 7.42 4.21 26.13
N ARG A 85 6.41 3.37 26.39
CA ARG A 85 5.59 3.44 27.61
C ARG A 85 5.59 2.11 28.38
N ALA A 86 6.75 1.71 28.90
CA ALA A 86 6.83 0.80 30.05
C ALA A 86 8.30 0.59 30.49
N ARG A 87 8.78 1.46 31.38
CA ARG A 87 9.69 1.10 32.48
C ARG A 87 9.88 2.30 33.41
N GLY A 88 8.78 2.74 34.03
CA GLY A 88 8.87 3.34 35.35
C GLY A 88 8.83 2.21 36.37
N ARG A 89 9.88 2.05 37.18
CA ARG A 89 9.79 1.64 38.60
C ARG A 89 11.18 1.61 39.27
N ASN A 90 11.31 2.49 40.27
CA ASN A 90 11.94 2.22 41.57
C ASN A 90 13.46 2.44 41.74
N PHE A 91 13.92 3.70 41.69
CA PHE A 91 15.08 4.13 42.49
C PHE A 91 14.59 4.81 43.76
N GLY A 92 14.55 4.02 44.83
CA GLY A 92 14.16 4.44 46.16
C GLY A 92 15.18 5.39 46.78
N PHE A 93 14.65 6.46 47.36
CA PHE A 93 15.28 7.20 48.44
C PHE A 93 15.54 6.22 49.60
N GLY A 94 16.79 5.79 49.74
CA GLY A 94 17.29 5.01 50.87
C GLY A 94 18.62 5.60 51.30
N GLY A 95 18.63 6.23 52.48
CA GLY A 95 19.80 6.94 52.97
C GLY A 95 20.89 6.08 53.61
N ARG A 96 21.91 6.82 54.04
CA ARG A 96 22.83 6.60 55.18
C ARG A 96 24.23 6.05 54.83
N TYR A 97 25.19 6.56 55.62
CA TYR A 97 26.57 6.17 55.95
C TYR A 97 27.74 6.42 54.97
N GLY A 98 28.74 7.18 55.44
CA GLY A 98 30.14 6.72 55.33
C GLY A 98 31.21 7.67 54.79
N ARG A 99 31.70 8.58 55.65
CA ARG A 99 33.07 9.14 55.74
C ARG A 99 34.17 8.23 55.15
N HIS A 100 35.16 8.77 54.42
CA HIS A 100 36.57 8.38 54.53
C HIS A 100 37.51 9.48 53.96
N THR A 101 38.47 9.85 54.82
CA THR A 101 39.75 10.60 54.66
C THR A 101 39.86 11.74 53.65
#